data_AF-A0A8S3SZT7-F1
#
_entry.id   AF-A0A8S3SZT7-F1
#
_cell.length_a   1.000
_cell.length_b   1.000
_cell.length_c   1.000
_cell.angle_alpha   90.00
_cell.angle_beta   90.00
_cell.angle_gamma   90.00
#
_symmetry.space_group_name_H-M   'P 1'
#
loop_
_entity.id
_entity.type
_entity.pdbx_description
1 polymer ?
#
loop_
_entity_poly.entity_id
_entity_poly.type
_entity_poly.pdbx_seq_one_letter_code
_entity_poly.pdbx_strand_id
1 'polypeptide(L)'
;MIIIVTVCFSDVTSQGQECPNFEVPLLNSMDAPLVAKLDMAKLSSQLKVYIYEEIRKVLDYTMKDIISDISKLKDETKQLNVIIEEKVKNVTMELTENLRTPTVTFTARDLKFDRNLIGKTLVFPNLIVNYDDGYDNTTGVFTAPYSGMYLLTVQLCPEMNDSIHAFIKVKNGNILADLNFRNNVGEHGPCVSSNGVDFLTKGDKAWVFCTHANSNGDVIYIGGHGNSFSGTLIHR
;
A
#
# COMPACT_ATOMS: atom_id res chain seq x y z
N MET A 1 36.47 -65.64 68.85
CA MET A 1 36.61 -64.64 67.77
C MET A 1 35.19 -64.29 67.36
N ILE A 2 34.74 -63.06 67.59
CA ILE A 2 33.38 -62.60 67.23
C ILE A 2 33.50 -61.91 65.88
N ILE A 3 32.67 -62.30 64.90
CA ILE A 3 32.57 -61.58 63.64
C ILE A 3 31.38 -60.65 63.75
N ILE A 4 31.64 -59.35 63.68
CA ILE A 4 30.61 -58.32 63.60
C ILE A 4 30.36 -58.08 62.12
N VAL A 5 29.15 -58.39 61.64
CA VAL A 5 28.75 -58.12 60.25
C VAL A 5 27.80 -56.94 60.25
N THR A 6 28.22 -55.85 59.62
CA THR A 6 27.40 -54.66 59.43
C THR A 6 26.79 -54.71 58.03
N VAL A 7 25.47 -54.87 57.93
CA VAL A 7 24.73 -54.85 56.66
C VAL A 7 23.90 -53.57 56.60
N CYS A 8 24.23 -52.68 55.67
CA CYS A 8 23.46 -51.45 55.44
C CYS A 8 22.74 -51.55 54.09
N PHE A 9 21.41 -51.45 54.12
CA PHE A 9 20.60 -51.27 52.91
C PHE A 9 20.43 -49.76 52.70
N SER A 10 21.03 -49.23 51.63
CA SER A 10 20.74 -47.86 51.20
C SER A 10 19.48 -47.86 50.35
N ASP A 11 18.31 -47.85 51.00
CA ASP A 11 17.14 -47.27 50.35
C ASP A 11 17.39 -45.76 50.29
N VAL A 12 17.55 -45.26 49.06
CA VAL A 12 17.67 -43.83 48.77
C VAL A 12 16.35 -43.19 49.17
N THR A 13 16.24 -42.69 50.42
CA THR A 13 15.44 -41.49 50.80
C THR A 13 15.43 -41.14 52.30
N SER A 14 16.05 -41.89 53.21
CA SER A 14 16.14 -41.45 54.63
C SER A 14 17.58 -41.35 55.12
N GLN A 15 18.13 -40.12 55.12
CA GLN A 15 19.36 -39.80 55.83
C GLN A 15 19.14 -39.98 57.34
N GLY A 16 19.98 -40.81 57.98
CA GLY A 16 20.14 -40.82 59.43
C GLY A 16 19.71 -42.06 60.20
N GLN A 17 19.47 -43.21 59.56
CA GLN A 17 19.16 -44.44 60.29
C GLN A 17 20.45 -45.22 60.62
N GLU A 18 20.80 -45.31 61.92
CA GLU A 18 21.91 -46.15 62.39
C GLU A 18 21.67 -47.61 62.00
N CYS A 19 22.64 -48.23 61.32
CA CYS A 19 22.55 -49.64 60.92
C CYS A 19 22.60 -50.52 62.19
N PRO A 20 21.63 -51.42 62.41
CA PRO A 20 21.66 -52.29 63.58
C PRO A 20 22.82 -53.30 63.46
N ASN A 21 23.70 -53.31 64.46
CA ASN A 21 24.76 -54.31 64.58
C ASN A 21 24.16 -55.60 65.15
N PHE A 22 24.33 -56.70 64.41
CA PHE A 22 23.99 -58.04 64.90
C PHE A 22 25.26 -58.77 65.33
N GLU A 23 25.35 -59.07 66.63
CA GLU A 23 26.38 -59.94 67.18
C GLU A 23 25.88 -61.39 67.17
N VAL A 24 26.60 -62.29 66.51
CA VAL A 24 26.25 -63.72 66.47
C VAL A 24 27.37 -64.53 67.14
N PRO A 25 27.10 -65.25 68.24
CA PRO A 25 28.09 -66.10 68.88
C PRO A 25 28.33 -67.35 68.02
N LEU A 26 29.60 -67.64 67.70
CA LEU A 26 29.98 -68.86 67.02
C LEU A 26 29.86 -70.05 67.98
N LEU A 27 28.80 -70.87 67.83
CA LEU A 27 28.76 -72.21 68.40
C LEU A 27 29.63 -73.15 67.53
N ASN A 28 30.43 -73.98 68.20
CA ASN A 28 31.33 -74.95 67.59
C ASN A 28 30.61 -75.77 66.49
N SER A 29 31.24 -75.81 65.31
CA SER A 29 30.91 -76.60 64.11
C SER A 29 29.70 -76.20 63.26
N MET A 30 29.57 -74.93 62.89
CA MET A 30 28.72 -74.56 61.75
C MET A 30 29.47 -73.67 60.75
N ASP A 31 29.76 -74.24 59.58
CA ASP A 31 29.88 -73.46 58.35
C ASP A 31 28.49 -72.86 58.10
N ALA A 32 28.24 -71.67 58.61
CA ALA A 32 27.04 -70.90 58.31
C ALA A 32 27.36 -70.02 57.10
N PRO A 33 27.04 -70.44 55.85
CA PRO A 33 27.19 -69.55 54.71
C PRO A 33 26.26 -68.35 54.91
N LEU A 34 26.82 -67.14 54.89
CA LEU A 34 26.03 -65.92 54.77
C LEU A 34 25.37 -65.95 53.38
N VAL A 35 24.10 -66.34 53.30
CA VAL A 35 23.33 -66.31 52.05
C VAL A 35 22.55 -65.00 52.00
N ALA A 36 23.07 -64.01 51.28
CA ALA A 36 22.28 -62.85 50.90
C ALA A 36 21.28 -63.26 49.81
N LYS A 37 19.98 -63.19 50.12
CA LYS A 37 18.92 -63.54 49.15
C LYS A 37 18.52 -62.29 48.38
N LEU A 38 18.90 -62.23 47.10
CA LEU A 38 18.49 -61.16 46.20
C LEU A 38 17.06 -61.42 45.69
N ASP A 39 16.14 -60.50 45.96
CA ASP A 39 14.75 -60.58 45.47
C ASP A 39 14.66 -60.05 44.03
N MET A 40 14.76 -60.97 43.07
CA MET A 40 14.66 -60.66 41.65
C MET A 40 13.27 -60.15 41.23
N ALA A 41 12.20 -60.50 41.96
CA ALA A 41 10.86 -60.03 41.65
C ALA A 41 10.70 -58.56 42.07
N LYS A 42 11.19 -58.20 43.26
CA LYS A 42 11.24 -56.82 43.72
C LYS A 42 12.10 -55.95 42.80
N LEU A 43 13.30 -56.41 42.45
CA LEU A 43 14.19 -55.70 41.52
C LEU A 43 13.55 -55.50 40.14
N SER A 44 12.92 -56.54 39.57
CA SER A 44 12.22 -56.42 38.28
C SER A 44 11.07 -55.42 38.33
N SER A 45 10.30 -55.40 39.43
CA SER A 45 9.20 -54.45 39.60
C SER A 45 9.68 -53.00 39.67
N GLN A 46 10.73 -52.73 40.44
CA GLN A 46 11.33 -51.40 40.57
C GLN A 46 11.94 -50.93 39.25
N LEU A 47 12.63 -51.83 38.52
CA LEU A 47 13.22 -51.51 37.24
C LEU A 47 12.16 -51.15 36.19
N LYS A 48 11.01 -51.85 36.17
CA LYS A 48 9.89 -51.49 35.29
C LYS A 48 9.40 -50.07 35.58
N VAL A 49 9.14 -49.75 36.84
CA VAL A 49 8.66 -48.41 37.24
C VAL A 49 9.64 -47.33 36.81
N TYR A 50 10.94 -47.52 37.08
CA TYR A 50 11.98 -46.57 36.68
C TYR A 50 12.01 -46.35 35.15
N ILE A 51 11.98 -47.43 34.36
CA ILE A 51 11.97 -47.33 32.89
C ILE A 51 10.74 -46.55 32.39
N TYR A 52 9.55 -46.82 32.95
CA TYR A 52 8.34 -46.10 32.57
C TYR A 52 8.42 -44.60 32.89
N GLU A 53 8.98 -44.23 34.05
CA GLU A 53 9.12 -42.82 34.42
C GLU A 53 10.10 -42.08 33.51
N GLU A 54 11.25 -42.68 33.19
CA GLU A 54 12.24 -42.04 32.30
C GLU A 54 11.71 -41.87 30.87
N ILE A 55 11.04 -42.89 30.32
CA ILE A 55 10.39 -42.78 28.99
C ILE A 55 9.33 -41.67 29.02
N ARG A 56 8.51 -41.62 30.08
CA ARG A 56 7.45 -40.62 30.21
C ARG A 56 8.01 -39.20 30.30
N LYS A 57 9.11 -38.99 31.04
CA LYS A 57 9.79 -37.69 31.13
C LYS A 57 10.24 -37.23 29.75
N VAL A 58 10.99 -38.08 29.03
CA VAL A 58 11.49 -37.74 27.68
C VAL A 58 10.34 -37.43 26.74
N LEU A 59 9.25 -38.22 26.78
CA LEU A 59 8.08 -37.99 25.95
C LEU A 59 7.39 -36.66 26.25
N ASP A 60 7.23 -36.31 27.53
CA ASP A 60 6.58 -35.05 27.93
C ASP A 60 7.40 -33.82 27.54
N TYR A 61 8.73 -33.87 27.74
CA TYR A 61 9.64 -32.81 27.28
C TYR A 61 9.58 -32.63 25.76
N THR A 62 9.72 -33.73 25.00
CA THR A 62 9.71 -33.68 23.54
C THR A 62 8.36 -33.18 23.01
N MET A 63 7.25 -33.58 23.63
CA MET A 63 5.92 -33.16 23.20
C MET A 63 5.65 -31.68 23.47
N LYS A 64 6.17 -31.14 24.59
CA LYS A 64 6.11 -29.70 24.88
C LYS A 64 6.90 -28.87 23.86
N ASP A 65 8.11 -29.29 23.51
CA ASP A 65 8.93 -28.60 22.52
C ASP A 65 8.25 -28.60 21.14
N ILE A 66 7.72 -29.75 20.71
CA ILE A 66 6.98 -29.85 19.43
C ILE A 66 5.74 -28.94 19.43
N ILE A 67 4.98 -28.88 20.52
CA ILE A 67 3.81 -28.00 20.62
C ILE A 67 4.22 -26.52 20.52
N SER A 68 5.33 -26.16 21.17
CA SER A 68 5.90 -24.81 21.09
C SER A 68 6.26 -24.45 19.65
N ASP A 69 6.99 -25.32 18.95
CA ASP A 69 7.39 -25.08 17.56
C ASP A 69 6.18 -24.98 16.61
N ILE A 70 5.17 -25.85 16.78
CA ILE A 70 3.92 -25.78 16.00
C ILE A 70 3.20 -24.45 16.24
N SER A 71 3.15 -23.96 17.48
CA SER A 71 2.51 -22.69 17.79
C SER A 71 3.22 -21.52 17.09
N LYS A 72 4.55 -21.54 17.11
CA LYS A 72 5.38 -20.52 16.45
C LYS A 72 5.19 -20.55 14.93
N LEU A 73 5.25 -21.73 14.31
CA LEU A 73 5.03 -21.89 12.87
C LEU A 73 3.63 -21.44 12.44
N LYS A 74 2.62 -21.69 13.27
CA LYS A 74 1.24 -21.24 13.02
C LYS A 74 1.15 -19.71 13.04
N ASP A 75 1.83 -19.05 13.98
CA ASP A 75 1.86 -17.59 14.06
C ASP A 75 2.62 -16.97 12.88
N GLU A 76 3.76 -17.55 12.51
CA GLU A 76 4.52 -17.13 11.31
C GLU A 76 3.67 -17.27 10.03
N THR A 77 2.94 -18.38 9.89
CA THR A 77 2.02 -18.61 8.75
C THR A 77 0.91 -17.56 8.72
N LYS A 78 0.33 -17.23 9.89
CA LYS A 78 -0.72 -16.21 9.99
C LYS A 78 -0.20 -14.83 9.58
N GLN A 79 0.99 -14.45 10.04
CA GLN A 79 1.61 -13.18 9.67
C GLN A 79 1.91 -13.13 8.16
N LEU A 80 2.43 -14.22 7.60
CA LEU A 80 2.73 -14.29 6.18
C LEU A 80 1.46 -14.14 5.33
N ASN A 81 0.34 -14.74 5.73
CA ASN A 81 -0.93 -14.59 5.02
C ASN A 81 -1.41 -13.13 4.98
N VAL A 82 -1.31 -12.40 6.09
CA VAL A 82 -1.68 -10.96 6.12
C VAL A 82 -0.82 -10.15 5.15
N ILE A 83 0.50 -10.39 5.14
CA ILE A 83 1.43 -9.70 4.23
C ILE A 83 1.09 -10.04 2.76
N ILE A 84 0.76 -11.30 2.47
CA ILE A 84 0.39 -11.72 1.12
C ILE A 84 -0.91 -11.04 0.68
N GLU A 85 -1.93 -11.01 1.52
CA GLU A 85 -3.21 -10.35 1.21
C GLU A 85 -3.02 -8.85 0.91
N GLU A 86 -2.20 -8.17 1.69
CA GLU A 86 -1.88 -6.75 1.47
C GLU A 86 -1.14 -6.55 0.14
N LYS A 87 -0.13 -7.38 -0.15
CA LYS A 87 0.61 -7.31 -1.42
C LYS A 87 -0.28 -7.60 -2.62
N VAL A 88 -1.13 -8.61 -2.53
CA VAL A 88 -2.10 -8.96 -3.59
C VAL A 88 -3.05 -7.79 -3.83
N LYS A 89 -3.55 -7.15 -2.78
CA LYS A 89 -4.41 -5.96 -2.90
C LYS A 89 -3.69 -4.82 -3.62
N ASN A 90 -2.44 -4.51 -3.23
CA ASN A 90 -1.66 -3.44 -3.85
C ASN A 90 -1.39 -3.69 -5.34
N VAL A 91 -0.96 -4.90 -5.69
CA VAL A 91 -0.74 -5.30 -7.09
C VAL A 91 -2.03 -5.24 -7.90
N THR A 92 -3.16 -5.63 -7.31
CA THR A 92 -4.47 -5.58 -7.98
C THR A 92 -4.89 -4.14 -8.25
N MET A 93 -4.69 -3.23 -7.30
CA MET A 93 -4.98 -1.80 -7.49
C MET A 93 -4.13 -1.20 -8.60
N GLU A 94 -2.82 -1.44 -8.59
CA GLU A 94 -1.89 -0.96 -9.61
C GLU A 94 -2.23 -1.51 -11.00
N LEU A 95 -2.56 -2.80 -11.11
CA LEU A 95 -2.98 -3.41 -12.37
C LEU A 95 -4.30 -2.80 -12.88
N THR A 96 -5.26 -2.55 -11.99
CA THR A 96 -6.55 -1.95 -12.34
C THR A 96 -6.36 -0.53 -12.88
N GLU A 97 -5.47 0.26 -12.27
CA GLU A 97 -5.13 1.60 -12.77
C GLU A 97 -4.44 1.55 -14.15
N ASN A 98 -3.52 0.61 -14.34
CA ASN A 98 -2.79 0.45 -15.61
C ASN A 98 -3.68 -0.07 -16.75
N LEU A 99 -4.67 -0.91 -16.45
CA LEU A 99 -5.63 -1.43 -17.43
C LEU A 99 -6.75 -0.44 -17.77
N ARG A 100 -6.98 0.58 -16.93
CA ARG A 100 -7.99 1.61 -17.23
C ARG A 100 -7.56 2.37 -18.48
N THR A 101 -8.33 2.23 -19.55
CA THR A 101 -8.19 3.05 -20.76
C THR A 101 -8.57 4.49 -20.39
N PRO A 102 -7.62 5.42 -20.35
CA PRO A 102 -7.91 6.80 -20.03
C PRO A 102 -8.86 7.37 -21.09
N THR A 103 -9.86 8.09 -20.63
CA THR A 103 -10.85 8.73 -21.52
C THR A 103 -10.78 10.24 -21.34
N VAL A 104 -9.58 10.78 -21.13
CA VAL A 104 -9.41 12.20 -20.84
C VAL A 104 -9.86 13.03 -22.02
N THR A 105 -10.96 13.74 -21.82
CA THR A 105 -11.51 14.69 -22.78
C THR A 105 -12.30 15.72 -22.02
N PHE A 106 -12.07 17.00 -22.33
CA PHE A 106 -12.90 18.07 -21.87
C PHE A 106 -13.28 19.00 -23.02
N THR A 107 -14.45 19.61 -22.89
CA THR A 107 -14.87 20.75 -23.70
C THR A 107 -15.69 21.64 -22.80
N ALA A 108 -15.19 22.84 -22.59
CA ALA A 108 -15.83 23.88 -21.82
C ALA A 108 -16.16 25.06 -22.75
N ARG A 109 -17.32 25.67 -22.56
CA ARG A 109 -17.85 26.76 -23.37
C ARG A 109 -18.24 27.96 -22.53
N ASP A 110 -18.60 29.02 -23.25
CA ASP A 110 -19.09 30.30 -22.74
C ASP A 110 -18.03 30.97 -21.88
N LEU A 111 -17.36 31.99 -22.41
CA LEU A 111 -16.35 32.69 -21.63
C LEU A 111 -17.02 33.45 -20.47
N LYS A 112 -16.50 33.28 -19.25
CA LYS A 112 -16.94 34.05 -18.11
C LYS A 112 -16.70 35.55 -18.35
N PHE A 113 -17.76 36.34 -18.22
CA PHE A 113 -17.68 37.79 -18.31
C PHE A 113 -16.68 38.36 -17.29
N ASP A 114 -15.68 39.09 -17.79
CA ASP A 114 -14.73 39.87 -17.00
C ASP A 114 -14.28 41.07 -17.85
N ARG A 115 -14.43 42.29 -17.32
CA ARG A 115 -14.06 43.53 -18.00
C ARG A 115 -12.55 43.75 -18.08
N ASN A 116 -11.75 42.92 -17.41
CA ASN A 116 -10.30 43.00 -17.38
C ASN A 116 -9.67 41.62 -17.58
N LEU A 117 -9.68 41.12 -18.81
CA LEU A 117 -9.09 39.83 -19.17
C LEU A 117 -7.56 39.87 -19.33
N ILE A 118 -6.98 41.06 -19.50
CA ILE A 118 -5.55 41.24 -19.78
C ILE A 118 -4.74 40.68 -18.61
N GLY A 119 -3.79 39.79 -18.92
CA GLY A 119 -2.91 39.18 -17.95
C GLY A 119 -3.57 38.09 -17.10
N LYS A 120 -4.75 37.58 -17.50
CA LYS A 120 -5.49 36.56 -16.75
C LYS A 120 -5.71 35.27 -17.54
N THR A 121 -6.01 34.22 -16.79
CA THR A 121 -6.57 32.98 -17.32
C THR A 121 -8.02 33.17 -17.72
N LEU A 122 -8.36 32.74 -18.93
CA LEU A 122 -9.73 32.71 -19.41
C LEU A 122 -10.48 31.51 -18.82
N VAL A 123 -11.67 31.76 -18.25
CA VAL A 123 -12.48 30.75 -17.55
C VAL A 123 -13.73 30.44 -18.37
N PHE A 124 -13.94 29.16 -18.70
CA PHE A 124 -15.08 28.67 -19.45
C PHE A 124 -15.96 27.82 -18.51
N PRO A 125 -16.94 28.40 -17.80
CA PRO A 125 -17.70 27.70 -16.76
C PRO A 125 -18.61 26.57 -17.27
N ASN A 126 -19.06 26.61 -18.53
CA ASN A 126 -20.08 25.68 -19.03
C ASN A 126 -19.45 24.39 -19.57
N LEU A 127 -19.54 23.30 -18.82
CA LEU A 127 -18.97 22.00 -19.20
C LEU A 127 -19.91 21.25 -20.15
N ILE A 128 -19.40 20.88 -21.33
CA ILE A 128 -20.07 19.96 -22.26
C ILE A 128 -19.65 18.52 -21.97
N VAL A 129 -18.36 18.34 -21.72
CA VAL A 129 -17.75 17.07 -21.30
C VAL A 129 -16.52 17.37 -20.45
N ASN A 130 -16.25 16.50 -19.47
CA ASN A 130 -15.06 16.57 -18.62
C ASN A 130 -14.69 15.17 -18.09
N TYR A 131 -14.46 14.23 -18.99
CA TYR A 131 -14.08 12.87 -18.60
C TYR A 131 -12.70 12.84 -17.94
N ASP A 132 -12.57 12.03 -16.88
CA ASP A 132 -11.43 12.00 -15.97
C ASP A 132 -11.17 13.34 -15.24
N ASP A 133 -12.17 14.24 -15.19
CA ASP A 133 -12.25 15.46 -14.37
C ASP A 133 -10.99 16.38 -14.42
N GLY A 134 -10.32 16.43 -15.56
CA GLY A 134 -9.07 17.17 -15.70
C GLY A 134 -9.25 18.70 -15.76
N TYR A 135 -10.40 19.21 -16.21
CA TYR A 135 -10.65 20.65 -16.31
C TYR A 135 -11.42 21.20 -15.10
N ASP A 136 -10.87 22.24 -14.47
CA ASP A 136 -11.54 22.99 -13.41
C ASP A 136 -12.25 24.22 -13.99
N ASN A 137 -13.57 24.16 -14.04
CA ASN A 137 -14.43 25.21 -14.61
C ASN A 137 -14.52 26.48 -13.75
N THR A 138 -13.98 26.47 -12.53
CA THR A 138 -13.92 27.64 -11.66
C THR A 138 -12.66 28.46 -11.90
N THR A 139 -11.55 27.79 -12.23
CA THR A 139 -10.23 28.41 -12.44
C THR A 139 -9.84 28.55 -13.91
N GLY A 140 -10.48 27.80 -14.81
CA GLY A 140 -10.17 27.77 -16.24
C GLY A 140 -8.95 26.93 -16.59
N VAL A 141 -8.50 26.08 -15.67
CA VAL A 141 -7.24 25.33 -15.78
C VAL A 141 -7.53 23.84 -15.99
N PHE A 142 -6.91 23.27 -17.01
CA PHE A 142 -6.79 21.83 -17.19
C PHE A 142 -5.55 21.32 -16.45
N THR A 143 -5.68 20.22 -15.71
CA THR A 143 -4.57 19.49 -15.08
C THR A 143 -4.54 18.08 -15.65
N ALA A 144 -3.41 17.68 -16.24
CA ALA A 144 -3.27 16.37 -16.87
C ALA A 144 -3.43 15.25 -15.82
N PRO A 145 -4.49 14.41 -15.89
CA PRO A 145 -4.68 13.34 -14.92
C PRO A 145 -3.71 12.17 -15.14
N TYR A 146 -3.16 12.06 -16.36
CA TYR A 146 -2.18 11.05 -16.75
C TYR A 146 -1.07 11.68 -17.60
N SER A 147 0.12 11.08 -17.57
CA SER A 147 1.18 11.43 -18.51
C SER A 147 0.81 10.98 -19.93
N GLY A 148 1.07 11.82 -20.94
CA GLY A 148 0.79 11.48 -22.34
C GLY A 148 0.77 12.69 -23.28
N MET A 149 0.46 12.43 -24.54
CA MET A 149 0.31 13.41 -25.62
C MET A 149 -1.11 13.98 -25.62
N TYR A 150 -1.25 15.30 -25.44
CA TYR A 150 -2.53 15.99 -25.41
C TYR A 150 -2.68 16.93 -26.60
N LEU A 151 -3.84 16.92 -27.24
CA LEU A 151 -4.28 17.98 -28.15
C LEU A 151 -5.13 18.96 -27.36
N LEU A 152 -4.75 20.24 -27.37
CA LEU A 152 -5.47 21.34 -26.76
C LEU A 152 -5.91 22.32 -27.84
N THR A 153 -7.16 22.76 -27.79
CA THR A 153 -7.76 23.67 -28.77
C THR A 153 -8.54 24.76 -28.06
N VAL A 154 -8.36 26.00 -28.48
CA VAL A 154 -9.16 27.15 -28.03
C VAL A 154 -9.85 27.77 -29.23
N GLN A 155 -11.08 28.22 -29.04
CA GLN A 155 -11.83 29.04 -29.98
C GLN A 155 -12.36 30.28 -29.25
N LEU A 156 -12.13 31.45 -29.82
CA LEU A 156 -12.59 32.74 -29.31
C LEU A 156 -13.33 33.51 -30.40
N CYS A 157 -14.46 34.10 -30.05
CA CYS A 157 -15.34 34.87 -30.94
C CYS A 157 -15.41 36.33 -30.44
N PRO A 158 -14.58 37.22 -30.99
CA PRO A 158 -14.49 38.61 -30.54
C PRO A 158 -15.69 39.46 -30.98
N GLU A 159 -15.97 40.54 -30.23
CA GLU A 159 -17.02 41.51 -30.53
C GLU A 159 -16.68 42.46 -31.69
N MET A 160 -17.64 43.33 -32.03
CA MET A 160 -17.43 44.41 -33.00
C MET A 160 -16.28 45.34 -32.57
N ASN A 161 -15.36 45.66 -33.49
CA ASN A 161 -14.20 46.53 -33.25
C ASN A 161 -13.22 46.09 -32.13
N ASP A 162 -13.23 44.81 -31.74
CA ASP A 162 -12.35 44.30 -30.70
C ASP A 162 -11.16 43.51 -31.23
N SER A 163 -10.08 43.47 -30.43
CA SER A 163 -8.88 42.69 -30.73
C SER A 163 -8.48 41.87 -29.53
N ILE A 164 -8.12 40.61 -29.76
CA ILE A 164 -7.68 39.69 -28.73
C ILE A 164 -6.36 39.03 -29.12
N HIS A 165 -5.46 38.93 -28.14
CA HIS A 165 -4.29 38.09 -28.18
C HIS A 165 -4.32 37.18 -26.95
N ALA A 166 -4.28 35.88 -27.19
CA ALA A 166 -4.28 34.86 -26.16
C ALA A 166 -3.34 33.71 -26.53
N PHE A 167 -2.83 33.04 -25.51
CA PHE A 167 -2.01 31.84 -25.64
C PHE A 167 -2.69 30.64 -25.00
N ILE A 168 -2.57 29.47 -25.61
CA ILE A 168 -2.63 28.22 -24.84
C ILE A 168 -1.28 28.08 -24.16
N LYS A 169 -1.27 28.14 -22.82
CA LYS A 169 -0.09 27.88 -22.00
C LYS A 169 -0.13 26.48 -21.41
N VAL A 170 1.03 25.88 -21.26
CA VAL A 170 1.22 24.55 -20.65
C VAL A 170 2.37 24.53 -19.65
N LYS A 171 2.38 23.54 -18.75
CA LYS A 171 3.45 23.30 -17.77
C LYS A 171 3.67 24.56 -16.92
N ASN A 172 4.89 25.06 -16.89
CA ASN A 172 5.29 26.27 -16.16
C ASN A 172 5.08 27.57 -16.97
N GLY A 173 4.07 27.61 -17.84
CA GLY A 173 3.71 28.79 -18.62
C GLY A 173 4.30 28.87 -20.03
N ASN A 174 4.82 27.76 -20.55
CA ASN A 174 5.29 27.65 -21.93
C ASN A 174 4.13 27.89 -22.89
N ILE A 175 4.38 28.62 -23.98
CA ILE A 175 3.38 28.87 -25.01
C ILE A 175 3.30 27.64 -25.92
N LEU A 176 2.14 26.99 -25.93
CA LEU A 176 1.84 25.88 -26.83
C LEU A 176 1.25 26.38 -28.15
N ALA A 177 0.33 27.34 -28.08
CA ALA A 177 -0.34 27.88 -29.26
C ALA A 177 -0.64 29.36 -29.06
N ASP A 178 -0.57 30.12 -30.15
CA ASP A 178 -0.91 31.54 -30.22
C ASP A 178 -2.25 31.72 -30.95
N LEU A 179 -3.13 32.53 -30.39
CA LEU A 179 -4.34 33.03 -31.00
C LEU A 179 -4.31 34.55 -30.98
N ASN A 180 -4.15 35.15 -32.14
CA ASN A 180 -4.15 36.60 -32.31
C ASN A 180 -5.17 37.00 -33.38
N PHE A 181 -6.08 37.89 -33.02
CA PHE A 181 -7.06 38.43 -33.93
C PHE A 181 -7.35 39.90 -33.64
N ARG A 182 -7.54 40.67 -34.71
CA ARG A 182 -7.88 42.08 -34.64
C ARG A 182 -9.07 42.38 -35.55
N ASN A 183 -10.19 42.77 -34.96
CA ASN A 183 -11.34 43.30 -35.68
C ASN A 183 -11.23 44.83 -35.74
N ASN A 184 -11.19 45.38 -36.96
CA ASN A 184 -11.30 46.84 -37.15
C ASN A 184 -12.54 47.19 -37.99
N VAL A 185 -13.46 46.24 -38.14
CA VAL A 185 -14.70 46.41 -38.89
C VAL A 185 -15.81 46.58 -37.85
N GLY A 186 -16.72 47.53 -38.07
CA GLY A 186 -17.86 47.80 -37.18
C GLY A 186 -18.93 46.70 -37.17
N GLU A 187 -18.53 45.45 -37.40
CA GLU A 187 -19.33 44.24 -37.48
C GLU A 187 -18.69 43.17 -36.59
N HIS A 188 -19.44 42.12 -36.20
CA HIS A 188 -18.88 41.04 -35.37
C HIS A 188 -17.77 40.32 -36.15
N GLY A 189 -16.64 40.05 -35.48
CA GLY A 189 -15.53 39.33 -36.08
C GLY A 189 -15.83 37.83 -36.22
N PRO A 190 -15.16 37.12 -37.15
CA PRO A 190 -15.22 35.66 -37.17
C PRO A 190 -14.65 35.07 -35.87
N CYS A 191 -15.16 33.91 -35.49
CA CYS A 191 -14.51 33.08 -34.48
C CYS A 191 -13.15 32.61 -35.00
N VAL A 192 -12.12 32.71 -34.15
CA VAL A 192 -10.77 32.23 -34.43
C VAL A 192 -10.42 31.08 -33.51
N SER A 193 -9.70 30.11 -34.04
CA SER A 193 -9.27 28.93 -33.28
C SER A 193 -7.76 28.73 -33.38
N SER A 194 -7.17 28.22 -32.31
CA SER A 194 -5.77 27.79 -32.30
C SER A 194 -5.65 26.50 -31.50
N ASN A 195 -4.70 25.65 -31.89
CA ASN A 195 -4.49 24.37 -31.26
C ASN A 195 -3.01 24.00 -31.21
N GLY A 196 -2.67 23.08 -30.31
CA GLY A 196 -1.32 22.53 -30.22
C GLY A 196 -1.33 21.16 -29.58
N VAL A 197 -0.24 20.42 -29.80
CA VAL A 197 -0.01 19.10 -29.24
C VAL A 197 1.27 19.15 -28.41
N ASP A 198 1.20 18.70 -27.16
CA ASP A 198 2.39 18.58 -26.29
C ASP A 198 2.28 17.34 -25.41
N PHE A 199 3.43 16.82 -24.96
CA PHE A 199 3.51 15.81 -23.93
C PHE A 199 3.37 16.49 -22.57
N LEU A 200 2.33 16.12 -21.81
CA LEU A 200 2.10 16.59 -20.44
C LEU A 200 2.34 15.42 -19.48
N THR A 201 3.09 15.67 -18.41
CA THR A 201 3.23 14.74 -17.29
C THR A 201 2.00 14.83 -16.39
N LYS A 202 1.63 13.75 -15.71
CA LYS A 202 0.57 13.79 -14.68
C LYS A 202 0.81 14.98 -13.72
N GLY A 203 -0.20 15.85 -13.59
CA GLY A 203 -0.13 17.06 -12.78
C GLY A 203 0.29 18.33 -13.51
N ASP A 204 0.82 18.23 -14.75
CA ASP A 204 1.09 19.41 -15.58
C ASP A 204 -0.21 20.13 -15.91
N LYS A 205 -0.14 21.46 -15.98
CA LYS A 205 -1.30 22.33 -16.19
C LYS A 205 -1.34 22.87 -17.61
N ALA A 206 -2.54 23.13 -18.11
CA ALA A 206 -2.78 23.87 -19.34
C ALA A 206 -3.92 24.87 -19.16
N TRP A 207 -3.80 26.06 -19.73
CA TRP A 207 -4.82 27.10 -19.61
C TRP A 207 -4.72 28.09 -20.76
N VAL A 208 -5.81 28.82 -21.01
CA VAL A 208 -5.82 29.91 -21.98
C VAL A 208 -5.51 31.22 -21.25
N PHE A 209 -4.50 31.95 -21.71
CA PHE A 209 -4.02 33.17 -21.07
C PHE A 209 -4.15 34.35 -22.03
N CYS A 210 -4.91 35.38 -21.65
CA CYS A 210 -5.07 36.59 -22.46
C CYS A 210 -3.92 37.57 -22.18
N THR A 211 -3.21 37.99 -23.23
CA THR A 211 -2.12 38.97 -23.17
C THR A 211 -2.53 40.35 -23.64
N HIS A 212 -3.45 40.41 -24.59
CA HIS A 212 -3.96 41.68 -25.10
C HIS A 212 -5.45 41.57 -25.36
N ALA A 213 -6.16 42.64 -25.01
CA ALA A 213 -7.58 42.80 -25.26
C ALA A 213 -7.85 44.30 -25.43
N ASN A 214 -8.26 44.74 -26.61
CA ASN A 214 -8.83 46.07 -26.76
C ASN A 214 -10.34 45.92 -26.59
N SER A 215 -10.94 46.68 -25.68
CA SER A 215 -12.40 46.83 -25.64
C SER A 215 -12.81 48.20 -25.14
N ASN A 216 -13.97 48.66 -25.62
CA ASN A 216 -14.75 49.74 -25.00
C ASN A 216 -15.69 49.21 -23.89
N GLY A 217 -15.51 47.98 -23.40
CA GLY A 217 -16.28 47.42 -22.29
C GLY A 217 -16.67 45.95 -22.39
N ASP A 218 -16.69 45.37 -23.60
CA ASP A 218 -17.17 44.00 -23.87
C ASP A 218 -16.19 43.22 -24.77
N VAL A 219 -15.04 42.81 -24.23
CA VAL A 219 -13.89 42.26 -24.99
C VAL A 219 -14.21 41.10 -25.94
N ILE A 220 -15.25 40.30 -25.65
CA ILE A 220 -15.56 39.05 -26.36
C ILE A 220 -17.07 38.85 -26.39
N TYR A 221 -17.61 38.28 -27.47
CA TYR A 221 -19.04 38.09 -27.65
C TYR A 221 -19.58 37.11 -26.59
N ILE A 222 -20.22 37.71 -25.58
CA ILE A 222 -21.04 37.15 -24.49
C ILE A 222 -22.08 36.12 -24.96
N GLY A 223 -22.73 36.49 -26.06
CA GLY A 223 -24.08 36.06 -26.38
C GLY A 223 -24.19 34.76 -27.17
N GLY A 224 -23.08 34.10 -27.49
CA GLY A 224 -23.08 32.91 -28.34
C GLY A 224 -22.10 31.86 -27.88
N HIS A 225 -22.52 30.61 -27.95
CA HIS A 225 -21.79 29.40 -27.59
C HIS A 225 -20.51 29.12 -28.41
N GLY A 226 -19.95 30.12 -29.07
CA GLY A 226 -18.78 30.00 -29.94
C GLY A 226 -17.45 30.01 -29.18
N ASN A 227 -17.40 30.58 -27.97
CA ASN A 227 -16.18 30.56 -27.16
C ASN A 227 -16.01 29.20 -26.48
N SER A 228 -14.87 28.54 -26.69
CA SER A 228 -14.61 27.23 -26.10
C SER A 228 -13.14 26.94 -25.86
N PHE A 229 -12.87 26.13 -24.84
CA PHE A 229 -11.58 25.49 -24.63
C PHE A 229 -11.79 23.99 -24.48
N SER A 230 -11.04 23.22 -25.25
CA SER A 230 -11.17 21.77 -25.34
C SER A 230 -9.81 21.11 -25.30
N GLY A 231 -9.80 19.87 -24.82
CA GLY A 231 -8.60 19.05 -24.89
C GLY A 231 -8.91 17.57 -24.81
N THR A 232 -8.06 16.76 -25.44
CA THR A 232 -8.14 15.31 -25.37
C THR A 232 -6.76 14.71 -25.25
N LEU A 233 -6.65 13.62 -24.50
CA LEU A 233 -5.50 12.73 -24.56
C LEU A 233 -5.55 11.95 -25.88
N ILE A 234 -4.47 11.99 -26.64
CA ILE A 234 -4.31 11.25 -27.90
C ILE A 234 -3.63 9.91 -27.63
N HIS A 235 -2.58 9.92 -26.82
CA HIS A 235 -1.74 8.74 -26.55
C HIS A 235 -1.10 8.85 -25.17
N ARG A 236 -1.08 7.75 -24.41
CA ARG A 236 -0.32 7.64 -23.16
C ARG A 236 1.13 7.28 -23.46
#